data_AF-A0A957RZL7-F1
#
_entry.id   AF-A0A957RZL7-F1
#
_cell.length_a   1.000
_cell.length_b   1.000
_cell.length_c   1.000
_cell.angle_alpha   90.00
_cell.angle_beta   90.00
_cell.angle_gamma   90.00
#
_symmetry.space_group_name_H-M   'P 1'
#
loop_
_entity.id
_entity.type
_entity.pdbx_description
1 polymer ?
#
loop_
_entity_poly.entity_id
_entity_poly.type
_entity_poly.pdbx_seq_one_letter_code
_entity_poly.pdbx_strand_id
1 'polypeptide(L)'
;LNGSDNFPTRYLVNDACHFLQKPLVDASIFMFEGQVTVYQPTVPEQGIAGGPCYRCLYPDPPPPGEVPSCAEAGVLGVLPGIVGSLQAIEAIKLIVGFGESLIGRLLMVDTLDMSFRTLRIQRNEECPVCGDHPTVTELIDYEQFCGLPSLNGHVAEPVAVA
;
A
#
# COMPACT_ATOMS: atom_id res chain seq x y z
N LEU A 1 9.31 -1.46 0.11
CA LEU A 1 8.48 -2.42 -0.64
C LEU A 1 7.44 -2.92 0.34
N ASN A 2 6.18 -2.99 -0.06
CA ASN A 2 5.14 -3.59 0.76
C ASN A 2 4.52 -4.80 0.06
N GLY A 3 4.65 -5.96 0.69
CA GLY A 3 4.00 -7.21 0.27
C GLY A 3 3.16 -7.82 1.39
N SER A 4 2.75 -7.02 2.37
CA SER A 4 1.87 -7.47 3.45
C SER A 4 0.48 -7.80 2.91
N ASP A 5 -0.17 -8.78 3.52
CA ASP A 5 -1.50 -9.28 3.15
C ASP A 5 -2.63 -8.71 4.02
N ASN A 6 -2.36 -7.70 4.85
CA ASN A 6 -3.32 -7.10 5.77
C ASN A 6 -3.38 -5.57 5.63
N PHE A 7 -4.57 -5.01 5.90
CA PHE A 7 -4.82 -3.58 5.81
C PHE A 7 -4.03 -2.75 6.84
N PRO A 8 -3.94 -3.12 8.13
CA PRO A 8 -3.20 -2.33 9.12
C PRO A 8 -1.77 -2.01 8.68
N THR A 9 -1.04 -3.02 8.21
CA THR A 9 0.34 -2.85 7.72
C THR A 9 0.38 -1.97 6.47
N ARG A 10 -0.57 -2.12 5.55
CA ARG A 10 -0.60 -1.35 4.30
C ARG A 10 -0.83 0.14 4.56
N TYR A 11 -1.77 0.49 5.45
CA TYR A 11 -1.98 1.88 5.89
C TYR A 11 -0.77 2.42 6.66
N LEU A 12 -0.21 1.64 7.60
CA LEU A 12 0.98 2.02 8.36
C LEU A 12 2.17 2.35 7.45
N VAL A 13 2.47 1.45 6.51
CA VAL A 13 3.63 1.60 5.61
C VAL A 13 3.41 2.77 4.64
N ASN A 14 2.18 2.98 4.15
CA ASN A 14 1.86 4.16 3.35
C ASN A 14 2.17 5.46 4.10
N ASP A 15 1.60 5.62 5.29
CA ASP A 15 1.69 6.85 6.06
C ASP A 15 3.15 7.09 6.50
N ALA A 16 3.85 6.04 6.94
CA ALA A 16 5.27 6.11 7.26
C ALA A 16 6.14 6.52 6.05
N CYS A 17 5.92 5.93 4.87
CA CYS A 17 6.64 6.30 3.66
C CYS A 17 6.34 7.74 3.23
N HIS A 18 5.09 8.19 3.38
CA HIS A 18 4.71 9.57 3.12
C HIS A 18 5.46 10.54 4.06
N PHE A 19 5.39 10.32 5.37
CA PHE A 19 6.06 11.20 6.35
C PHE A 19 7.58 11.22 6.19
N LEU A 20 8.18 10.09 5.81
CA LEU A 20 9.61 9.98 5.56
C LEU A 20 10.04 10.42 4.15
N GLN A 21 9.10 10.83 3.31
CA GLN A 21 9.34 11.21 1.91
C GLN A 21 10.07 10.11 1.12
N LYS A 22 9.67 8.86 1.34
CA LYS A 22 10.26 7.69 0.69
C LYS A 22 9.30 7.11 -0.36
N PRO A 23 9.81 6.63 -1.50
CA PRO A 23 8.99 5.87 -2.42
C PRO A 23 8.51 4.57 -1.76
N LEU A 24 7.26 4.23 -2.01
CA LEU A 24 6.65 2.97 -1.64
C LEU A 24 6.28 2.21 -2.92
N VAL A 25 6.99 1.11 -3.18
CA VAL A 25 6.54 0.11 -4.15
C VAL A 25 5.58 -0.82 -3.42
N ASP A 26 4.30 -0.74 -3.77
CA ASP A 26 3.22 -1.49 -3.13
C ASP A 26 2.68 -2.55 -4.10
N ALA A 27 2.33 -3.71 -3.56
CA ALA A 27 1.74 -4.79 -4.31
C ALA A 27 0.66 -5.50 -3.49
N SER A 28 -0.37 -5.99 -4.16
CA SER A 28 -1.42 -6.80 -3.53
C SER A 28 -1.96 -7.84 -4.50
N ILE A 29 -2.56 -8.89 -3.94
CA ILE A 29 -3.14 -10.00 -4.69
C ILE A 29 -4.50 -10.36 -4.08
N PHE A 30 -5.42 -10.82 -4.92
CA PHE A 30 -6.72 -11.31 -4.50
C PHE A 30 -7.19 -12.39 -5.47
N MET A 31 -7.31 -13.63 -4.99
CA MET A 31 -7.67 -14.81 -5.81
C MET A 31 -6.78 -14.99 -7.06
N PHE A 32 -7.21 -14.44 -8.21
CA PHE A 32 -6.57 -14.54 -9.52
C PHE A 32 -6.03 -13.19 -10.03
N GLU A 33 -6.18 -12.13 -9.24
CA GLU A 33 -5.84 -10.75 -9.61
C GLU A 33 -4.66 -10.23 -8.80
N GLY A 34 -3.79 -9.48 -9.46
CA GLY A 34 -2.63 -8.82 -8.86
C GLY A 34 -2.61 -7.33 -9.16
N GLN A 35 -2.00 -6.56 -8.27
CA GLN A 35 -1.82 -5.13 -8.42
C GLN A 35 -0.39 -4.74 -8.03
N VAL A 36 0.20 -3.79 -8.78
CA VAL A 36 1.49 -3.17 -8.46
C VAL A 36 1.42 -1.68 -8.74
N THR A 37 1.95 -0.88 -7.82
CA THR A 37 2.05 0.57 -7.99
C THR A 37 3.28 1.12 -7.27
N VAL A 38 3.69 2.33 -7.66
CA VAL A 38 4.69 3.10 -6.92
C VAL A 38 4.06 4.40 -6.46
N TYR A 39 4.01 4.59 -5.15
CA TYR A 39 3.71 5.86 -4.54
C TYR A 39 5.03 6.61 -4.29
N GLN A 40 5.12 7.84 -4.75
CA GLN A 40 6.31 8.68 -4.56
C GLN A 40 5.86 10.07 -4.09
N PRO A 41 5.95 10.37 -2.78
CA PRO A 41 5.46 11.62 -2.21
C PRO A 41 6.08 12.88 -2.85
N THR A 42 7.34 12.78 -3.28
CA THR A 42 8.13 13.92 -3.76
C THR A 42 7.94 14.23 -5.25
N VAL A 43 7.31 13.35 -6.02
CA VAL A 43 7.13 13.54 -7.46
C VAL A 43 5.77 14.19 -7.72
N PRO A 44 5.73 15.41 -8.31
CA PRO A 44 4.48 16.09 -8.63
C PRO A 44 3.62 15.28 -9.60
N GLU A 45 2.30 15.38 -9.43
CA GLU A 45 1.33 14.87 -10.38
C GLU A 45 0.56 16.02 -11.03
N GLN A 46 0.51 16.08 -12.36
CA GLN A 46 -0.35 17.02 -13.12
C GLN A 46 -0.27 18.51 -12.71
N GLY A 47 0.91 18.98 -12.28
CA GLY A 47 1.10 20.38 -11.87
C GLY A 47 0.70 20.67 -10.41
N ILE A 48 0.29 19.64 -9.67
CA ILE A 48 0.05 19.67 -8.23
C ILE A 48 1.32 19.19 -7.52
N ALA A 49 1.69 19.85 -6.43
CA ALA A 49 2.85 19.45 -5.64
C ALA A 49 2.59 18.09 -4.96
N GLY A 50 3.53 17.16 -5.15
CA GLY A 50 3.48 15.81 -4.60
C GLY A 50 2.60 14.83 -5.38
N GLY A 51 2.84 13.53 -5.13
CA GLY A 51 2.16 12.43 -5.82
C GLY A 51 1.03 11.83 -4.99
N PRO A 52 0.18 10.98 -5.60
CA PRO A 52 -0.84 10.24 -4.86
C PRO A 52 -0.20 9.28 -3.86
N CYS A 53 -0.92 8.99 -2.78
CA CYS A 53 -0.58 7.94 -1.82
C CYS A 53 -1.64 6.83 -1.84
N TYR A 54 -1.44 5.77 -1.07
CA TYR A 54 -2.39 4.67 -0.94
C TYR A 54 -3.80 5.15 -0.56
N ARG A 55 -3.88 6.10 0.38
CA ARG A 55 -5.14 6.69 0.84
C ARG A 55 -5.87 7.56 -0.19
N CYS A 56 -5.21 7.98 -1.28
CA CYS A 56 -5.91 8.61 -2.39
C CYS A 56 -6.79 7.61 -3.14
N LEU A 57 -6.39 6.34 -3.18
CA LEU A 57 -7.12 5.27 -3.84
C LEU A 57 -8.07 4.56 -2.86
N TYR A 58 -7.64 4.38 -1.61
CA TYR A 58 -8.39 3.70 -0.56
C TYR A 58 -8.39 4.57 0.71
N PRO A 59 -9.30 5.56 0.82
CA PRO A 59 -9.30 6.50 1.94
C PRO A 59 -9.53 5.82 3.30
N ASP A 60 -10.46 4.86 3.30
CA ASP A 60 -10.91 4.13 4.47
C ASP A 60 -10.71 2.61 4.27
N PRO A 61 -10.36 1.88 5.34
CA PRO A 61 -10.28 0.42 5.27
C PRO A 61 -11.68 -0.15 5.03
N PRO A 62 -11.77 -1.31 4.37
CA PRO A 62 -13.05 -2.02 4.32
C PRO A 62 -13.51 -2.38 5.74
N PRO A 63 -14.83 -2.45 5.98
CA PRO A 63 -15.38 -2.96 7.22
C PRO A 63 -14.75 -4.30 7.66
N PRO A 64 -14.55 -4.51 8.98
CA PRO A 64 -13.94 -5.73 9.49
C PRO A 64 -14.67 -6.98 8.99
N GLY A 65 -13.91 -7.90 8.39
CA GLY A 65 -14.44 -9.16 7.87
C GLY A 65 -15.13 -9.07 6.49
N GLU A 66 -15.22 -7.90 5.86
CA GLU A 66 -15.80 -7.77 4.51
C GLU A 66 -14.87 -8.33 3.43
N VAL A 67 -13.57 -8.06 3.55
CA VAL A 67 -12.56 -8.53 2.60
C VAL A 67 -11.68 -9.58 3.26
N PRO A 68 -11.72 -10.85 2.80
CA PRO A 68 -10.88 -11.90 3.35
C PRO A 68 -9.40 -11.67 2.98
N SER A 69 -8.51 -12.09 3.88
CA SER A 69 -7.07 -12.17 3.60
C SER A 69 -6.76 -13.21 2.53
N CYS A 70 -5.54 -13.19 1.99
CA CYS A 70 -5.08 -14.23 1.06
C CYS A 70 -5.14 -15.64 1.67
N ALA A 71 -4.89 -15.74 2.98
CA ALA A 71 -4.97 -16.99 3.73
C ALA A 71 -6.40 -17.52 3.86
N GLU A 72 -7.40 -16.64 3.89
CA GLU A 72 -8.82 -16.98 4.01
C GLU A 72 -9.50 -17.21 2.66
N ALA A 73 -9.25 -16.34 1.68
CA ALA A 73 -9.85 -16.39 0.35
C ALA A 73 -9.25 -17.50 -0.53
N GLY A 74 -7.99 -17.85 -0.27
CA GLY A 74 -7.15 -18.61 -1.19
C GLY A 74 -6.59 -17.73 -2.31
N VAL A 75 -5.41 -18.09 -2.79
CA VAL A 75 -4.73 -17.40 -3.89
C VAL A 75 -4.10 -18.42 -4.83
N LEU A 76 -4.10 -18.11 -6.13
CA LEU A 76 -3.33 -18.88 -7.10
C LEU A 76 -1.84 -18.82 -6.72
N GLY A 77 -1.25 -19.93 -6.27
CA GLY A 77 0.08 -19.93 -5.65
C GLY A 77 1.22 -19.36 -6.49
N VAL A 78 1.10 -19.32 -7.82
CA VAL A 78 2.09 -18.70 -8.73
C VAL A 78 1.96 -17.18 -8.81
N LEU A 79 0.78 -16.62 -8.50
CA LEU A 79 0.49 -15.19 -8.61
C LEU A 79 1.36 -14.32 -7.69
N PRO A 80 1.62 -14.66 -6.41
CA PRO A 80 2.60 -13.94 -5.60
C PRO A 80 3.98 -13.86 -6.26
N GLY A 81 4.41 -14.92 -6.95
CA GLY A 81 5.68 -14.95 -7.67
C GLY A 81 5.70 -13.99 -8.87
N ILE A 82 4.61 -13.93 -9.64
CA ILE A 82 4.44 -13.00 -10.76
C ILE A 82 4.43 -11.55 -10.24
N VAL A 83 3.56 -11.26 -9.28
CA VAL A 83 3.34 -9.90 -8.75
C VAL A 83 4.55 -9.40 -7.96
N GLY A 84 5.18 -10.27 -7.16
CA GLY A 84 6.43 -9.95 -6.46
C GLY A 84 7.59 -9.67 -7.42
N SER A 85 7.66 -10.36 -8.56
CA SER A 85 8.66 -10.08 -9.60
C SER A 85 8.44 -8.70 -10.24
N LEU A 86 7.19 -8.35 -10.53
CA LEU A 86 6.84 -7.02 -11.02
C LEU A 86 7.18 -5.93 -9.99
N GLN A 87 6.89 -6.18 -8.72
CA GLN A 87 7.26 -5.29 -7.61
C GLN A 87 8.79 -5.11 -7.51
N ALA A 88 9.56 -6.19 -7.62
CA ALA A 88 11.01 -6.14 -7.58
C ALA A 88 11.59 -5.33 -8.77
N ILE A 89 11.02 -5.49 -9.97
CA ILE A 89 11.41 -4.71 -11.14
C ILE A 89 11.23 -3.21 -10.88
N GLU A 90 10.12 -2.78 -10.27
CA GLU A 90 9.91 -1.37 -9.93
C GLU A 90 10.93 -0.85 -8.91
N ALA A 91 11.26 -1.65 -7.89
CA ALA A 91 12.32 -1.28 -6.95
C ALA A 91 13.68 -1.09 -7.66
N ILE A 92 14.03 -2.00 -8.58
CA ILE A 92 15.28 -1.92 -9.35
C ILE A 92 15.28 -0.68 -10.25
N LYS A 93 14.17 -0.36 -10.93
CA LYS A 93 14.04 0.86 -11.73
C LYS A 93 14.28 2.12 -10.91
N LEU A 94 13.71 2.20 -9.71
CA LEU A 94 13.89 3.35 -8.81
C LEU A 94 15.34 3.51 -8.33
N ILE A 95 16.02 2.41 -8.04
CA ILE A 95 17.40 2.43 -7.55
C ILE A 95 18.39 2.78 -8.66
N VAL A 96 18.22 2.18 -9.84
CA VAL A 96 19.18 2.28 -10.95
C VAL A 96 18.86 3.47 -11.86
N GLY A 97 17.61 3.92 -11.92
CA GLY A 97 17.18 5.04 -12.74
C GLY A 97 17.01 4.69 -14.22
N PHE A 98 16.37 3.56 -14.54
CA PHE A 98 16.09 3.16 -15.93
C PHE A 98 14.61 2.90 -16.19
N GLY A 99 14.23 2.98 -17.46
CA GLY A 99 12.87 2.73 -17.92
C GLY A 99 11.86 3.72 -17.33
N GLU A 100 10.59 3.37 -17.43
CA GLU A 100 9.50 4.13 -16.85
C GLU A 100 8.94 3.39 -15.64
N SER A 101 8.93 4.05 -14.48
CA SER A 101 8.36 3.50 -13.25
C SER A 101 6.84 3.66 -13.21
N LEU A 102 6.16 2.80 -12.46
CA LEU A 102 4.74 2.88 -12.13
C LEU A 102 4.39 4.00 -11.13
N ILE A 103 5.24 5.03 -11.00
CA ILE A 103 4.91 6.21 -10.20
C ILE A 103 3.58 6.81 -10.69
N GLY A 104 2.59 6.91 -9.80
CA GLY A 104 1.26 7.42 -10.12
C GLY A 104 0.43 6.51 -11.06
N ARG A 105 0.86 5.26 -11.24
CA ARG A 105 0.17 4.28 -12.11
C ARG A 105 -0.10 2.99 -11.34
N LEU A 106 -1.29 2.44 -11.54
CA LEU A 106 -1.69 1.13 -11.01
C LEU A 106 -1.65 0.12 -12.15
N LEU A 107 -0.74 -0.83 -12.07
CA LEU A 107 -0.76 -2.00 -12.94
C LEU A 107 -1.67 -3.06 -12.32
N MET A 108 -2.71 -3.45 -13.06
CA MET A 108 -3.59 -4.57 -12.74
C MET A 108 -3.22 -5.77 -13.62
N VAL A 109 -3.15 -6.94 -13.01
CA VAL A 109 -2.85 -8.22 -13.65
C VAL A 109 -4.01 -9.15 -13.38
N ASP A 110 -4.69 -9.62 -14.43
CA ASP A 110 -5.73 -10.65 -14.33
C ASP A 110 -5.17 -11.95 -14.91
N THR A 111 -5.14 -13.02 -14.13
CA THR A 111 -4.59 -14.32 -14.57
C THR A 111 -5.61 -15.23 -15.24
N LEU A 112 -6.91 -14.92 -15.20
CA LEU A 112 -7.93 -15.71 -15.88
C LEU A 112 -7.91 -15.45 -17.38
N ASP A 113 -7.76 -14.18 -17.78
CA ASP A 113 -7.66 -13.78 -19.18
C ASP A 113 -6.23 -13.37 -19.61
N MET A 114 -5.28 -13.42 -18.66
CA MET A 114 -3.88 -13.02 -18.84
C MET A 114 -3.71 -11.59 -19.35
N SER A 115 -4.55 -10.67 -18.88
CA SER A 115 -4.50 -9.25 -19.25
C SER A 115 -3.71 -8.39 -18.26
N PHE A 116 -3.09 -7.34 -18.81
CA PHE A 116 -2.40 -6.29 -18.07
C PHE A 116 -3.05 -4.96 -18.39
N ARG A 117 -3.57 -4.27 -17.38
CA ARG A 117 -4.22 -2.96 -17.54
C ARG A 117 -3.53 -1.95 -16.64
N THR A 118 -3.17 -0.81 -17.19
CA THR A 118 -2.57 0.28 -16.40
C THR A 118 -3.57 1.41 -16.25
N LEU A 119 -3.87 1.77 -15.00
CA LEU A 119 -4.69 2.93 -14.65
C LEU A 119 -3.79 4.05 -14.12
N ARG A 120 -4.21 5.30 -14.30
CA ARG A 120 -3.58 6.44 -13.63
C ARG A 120 -4.25 6.67 -12.29
N ILE A 121 -3.45 6.86 -11.25
CA ILE A 121 -3.92 7.24 -9.92
C ILE A 121 -3.79 8.76 -9.83
N GLN A 122 -4.82 9.42 -9.33
CA GLN A 122 -4.82 10.86 -9.11
C GLN A 122 -4.68 11.17 -7.62
N ARG A 123 -3.86 12.17 -7.29
CA ARG A 123 -3.82 12.75 -5.95
C ARG A 123 -5.20 13.34 -5.62
N ASN A 124 -5.70 13.00 -4.45
CA ASN A 124 -6.89 13.61 -3.89
C ASN A 124 -6.47 14.80 -3.00
N GLU A 125 -6.94 16.01 -3.31
CA GLU A 125 -6.70 17.24 -2.54
C GLU A 125 -7.26 17.15 -1.10
N GLU A 126 -8.32 16.36 -0.90
CA GLU A 126 -8.94 16.09 0.40
C GLU A 126 -8.35 14.86 1.10
N CYS A 127 -7.25 14.29 0.59
CA CYS A 127 -6.63 13.12 1.20
C CYS A 127 -6.18 13.44 2.63
N PRO A 128 -6.52 12.61 3.64
CA PRO A 128 -6.19 12.88 5.04
C PRO A 128 -4.69 12.87 5.34
N VAL A 129 -3.86 12.33 4.43
CA VAL A 129 -2.40 12.25 4.59
C VAL A 129 -1.66 13.18 3.64
N CYS A 130 -1.88 13.07 2.31
CA CYS A 130 -1.13 13.85 1.33
C CYS A 130 -1.90 15.00 0.68
N GLY A 131 -3.12 15.29 1.15
CA GLY A 131 -3.96 16.38 0.68
C GLY A 131 -3.47 17.76 1.12
N ASP A 132 -4.23 18.80 0.81
CA ASP A 132 -3.86 20.20 1.09
C ASP A 132 -4.08 20.58 2.57
N HIS A 133 -4.97 19.85 3.24
CA HIS A 133 -5.30 19.99 4.65
C HIS A 133 -5.26 18.63 5.37
N PRO A 134 -4.08 18.04 5.59
CA PRO A 134 -3.95 16.70 6.15
C PRO A 134 -4.45 16.66 7.60
N THR A 135 -5.23 15.63 7.92
CA THR A 135 -5.76 15.36 9.26
C THR A 135 -4.99 14.26 9.98
N VAL A 136 -4.31 13.39 9.25
CA VAL A 136 -3.40 12.35 9.78
C VAL A 136 -1.97 12.86 9.60
N THR A 137 -1.37 13.29 10.72
CA THR A 137 -0.05 13.94 10.73
C THR A 137 1.03 13.13 11.47
N GLU A 138 0.63 12.03 12.09
CA GLU A 138 1.50 11.07 12.77
C GLU A 138 0.96 9.65 12.60
N LEU A 139 1.76 8.65 12.99
CA LEU A 139 1.33 7.26 12.96
C LEU A 139 0.29 7.02 14.07
N ILE A 140 -0.76 6.27 13.74
CA ILE A 140 -1.88 5.96 14.63
C ILE A 140 -1.91 4.46 14.98
N ASP A 141 -2.88 4.03 15.80
CA ASP A 141 -3.19 2.61 15.98
C ASP A 141 -3.95 2.09 14.75
N TYR A 142 -3.22 1.45 13.83
CA TYR A 142 -3.78 0.94 12.58
C TYR A 142 -4.64 -0.31 12.74
N GLU A 143 -4.44 -1.07 13.82
CA GLU A 143 -5.35 -2.18 14.16
C GLU A 143 -6.71 -1.59 14.53
N GLN A 144 -6.72 -0.61 15.45
CA GLN A 144 -7.94 0.08 15.84
C GLN A 144 -8.62 0.78 14.65
N PHE A 145 -7.85 1.45 13.80
CA PHE A 145 -8.35 2.11 12.60
C PHE A 145 -9.02 1.13 11.62
N CYS A 146 -8.46 -0.07 11.48
CA CYS A 146 -9.04 -1.15 10.69
C CYS A 146 -10.10 -1.96 11.44
N GLY A 147 -10.55 -1.52 12.61
CA GLY A 147 -11.59 -2.17 13.41
C GLY A 147 -11.18 -3.50 14.05
N LEU A 148 -9.88 -3.72 14.22
CA LEU A 148 -9.29 -4.86 14.92
C LEU A 148 -8.95 -4.49 16.38
N PRO A 149 -8.81 -5.49 17.28
CA PRO A 149 -8.43 -5.22 18.66
C PRO A 149 -7.08 -4.51 18.78
N SER A 150 -7.02 -3.39 19.51
CA SER A 150 -5.77 -2.67 19.77
C SER A 150 -4.72 -3.54 20.47
N LEU A 151 -3.46 -3.42 20.01
CA LEU A 151 -2.31 -4.13 20.62
C LEU A 151 -1.97 -3.65 22.04
N ASN A 152 -2.47 -2.47 22.45
CA ASN A 152 -2.26 -1.89 23.79
C ASN A 152 -3.05 -2.61 24.92
N GLY A 153 -3.68 -3.75 24.63
CA GLY A 153 -4.30 -4.62 25.64
C GLY A 153 -3.31 -5.45 26.48
N HIS A 154 -2.01 -5.42 26.18
CA HIS A 154 -0.99 -6.00 27.04
C HIS A 154 -0.40 -4.93 27.97
N VAL A 155 -0.84 -4.95 29.23
CA VAL A 155 -0.04 -4.41 30.34
C VAL A 155 1.34 -5.07 30.22
N ALA A 156 2.39 -4.27 30.05
CA ALA A 156 3.75 -4.74 30.13
C ALA A 156 3.95 -5.40 31.51
N GLU A 157 3.92 -6.73 31.59
CA GLU A 157 4.46 -7.41 32.76
C GLU A 157 5.94 -7.04 32.86
N PRO A 158 6.42 -6.59 34.03
CA PRO A 158 7.83 -6.27 34.18
C PRO A 158 8.62 -7.54 33.91
N VAL A 159 9.52 -7.47 32.93
CA VAL A 159 10.51 -8.53 32.68
C VAL A 159 11.32 -8.69 33.97
N ALA A 160 11.01 -9.73 34.74
CA ALA A 160 11.83 -10.13 35.87
C ALA A 160 13.18 -10.59 35.32
N VAL A 161 14.20 -9.77 35.55
CA VAL A 161 15.59 -10.16 35.32
C VAL A 161 15.94 -11.19 36.40
N ALA A 162 16.11 -12.44 35.99
CA ALA A 162 16.71 -13.51 36.78
C ALA A 162 18.18 -13.69 36.38
#